data_AF-A0A2W1MXE0-F1
#
_entry.id   AF-A0A2W1MXE0-F1
#
_cell.length_a   1.000
_cell.length_b   1.000
_cell.length_c   1.000
_cell.angle_alpha   90.00
_cell.angle_beta   90.00
_cell.angle_gamma   90.00
#
_symmetry.space_group_name_H-M   'P 1'
#
loop_
_entity.id
_entity.type
_entity.pdbx_description
1 polymer ?
#
loop_
_entity_poly.entity_id
_entity_poly.type
_entity_poly.pdbx_seq_one_letter_code
_entity_poly.pdbx_strand_id
1 'polypeptide(L)'
;MYKISDDQIDFILRDITNRGVVLEDIKMNILDHVCCIIENEMKPNQEFKNIYQATIKQFYKSELKEIEDETHNLLTFKNYYIMKRTLKITGFTTIFLIMLGVTFKAMHWPGAGILIVLSLISFSLIFIPLNILLKFKDDEEIGNRVIMILGLLTAAACTIGVLFKLMHWPYANIITFSSLLVFMLIFIPVYFIIKYRKPESRFNAIIHTTFMVGAAGMLFALINLGYDKNNPPQTSKKLSIENQNTLSRESPIKLITEK
;
A
#
# COMPACT_ATOMS: atom_id res chain seq x y z
N MET A 1 29.35 36.00 -35.81
CA MET A 1 28.52 34.85 -35.41
C MET A 1 27.54 34.61 -36.52
N TYR A 2 27.47 33.38 -37.02
CA TYR A 2 26.42 32.99 -37.95
C TYR A 2 25.09 33.01 -37.20
N LYS A 3 24.00 33.46 -37.84
CA LYS A 3 22.67 33.42 -37.25
C LYS A 3 21.85 32.38 -37.99
N ILE A 4 21.39 31.37 -37.27
CA ILE A 4 20.55 30.31 -37.84
C ILE A 4 19.18 30.89 -38.24
N SER A 5 18.67 30.44 -39.39
CA SER A 5 17.33 30.79 -39.89
C SER A 5 16.26 29.86 -39.32
N ASP A 6 15.03 30.34 -39.17
CA ASP A 6 13.88 29.54 -38.70
C ASP A 6 13.68 28.25 -39.53
N ASP A 7 13.90 28.30 -40.85
CA ASP A 7 13.82 27.11 -41.72
C ASP A 7 14.86 26.03 -41.35
N GLN A 8 16.05 26.46 -40.89
CA GLN A 8 17.12 25.57 -40.45
C GLN A 8 16.83 24.99 -39.07
N ILE A 9 16.23 25.78 -38.17
CA ILE A 9 15.76 25.31 -36.86
C ILE A 9 14.71 24.20 -37.07
N ASP A 10 13.73 24.46 -37.93
CA ASP A 10 12.69 23.48 -38.27
C ASP A 10 13.25 22.23 -38.94
N PHE A 11 14.31 22.37 -39.74
CA PHE A 11 15.03 21.21 -40.30
C PHE A 11 15.69 20.38 -39.20
N ILE A 12 16.43 21.01 -38.28
CA ILE A 12 17.12 20.32 -37.18
C ILE A 12 16.11 19.61 -36.27
N LEU A 13 15.03 20.30 -35.90
CA LEU A 13 13.97 19.76 -35.05
C LEU A 13 13.31 18.53 -35.68
N ARG A 14 12.99 18.59 -36.98
CA ARG A 14 12.43 17.46 -37.72
C ARG A 14 13.40 16.29 -37.81
N ASP A 15 14.68 16.54 -38.08
CA ASP A 15 15.68 15.47 -38.16
C ASP A 15 15.91 14.78 -36.81
N ILE A 16 15.97 15.55 -35.70
CA ILE A 16 16.06 15.00 -34.33
C ILE A 16 14.85 14.10 -34.02
N THR A 17 13.64 14.56 -34.35
CA THR A 17 12.40 13.80 -34.13
C THR A 17 12.39 12.50 -34.96
N ASN A 18 12.79 12.58 -36.23
CA ASN A 18 12.86 11.42 -37.13
C ASN A 18 13.89 10.38 -36.68
N ARG A 19 14.92 10.79 -35.93
CA ARG A 19 15.93 9.90 -35.34
C ARG A 19 15.50 9.25 -34.02
N GLY A 20 14.27 9.49 -33.56
CA GLY A 20 13.67 8.77 -32.44
C GLY A 20 13.71 9.49 -31.09
N VAL A 21 14.09 10.77 -31.05
CA VAL A 21 13.99 11.59 -29.83
C VAL A 21 12.59 12.20 -29.77
N VAL A 22 11.81 11.81 -28.75
CA VAL A 22 10.39 12.16 -28.63
C VAL A 22 10.14 13.04 -27.41
N LEU A 23 10.94 12.88 -26.34
CA LEU A 23 10.78 13.68 -25.12
C LEU A 23 11.09 15.16 -25.42
N GLU A 24 10.14 16.04 -25.12
CA GLU A 24 10.24 17.47 -25.45
C GLU A 24 11.49 18.10 -24.82
N ASP A 25 11.78 17.79 -23.56
CA ASP A 25 12.93 18.36 -22.85
C ASP A 25 14.27 17.95 -23.52
N ILE A 26 14.39 16.69 -23.98
CA ILE A 26 15.60 16.20 -24.64
C ILE A 26 15.72 16.82 -26.04
N LYS A 27 14.62 16.83 -26.79
CA LYS A 27 14.56 17.41 -28.14
C LYS A 27 14.98 18.89 -28.13
N MET A 28 14.44 19.68 -27.20
CA MET A 28 14.76 21.10 -27.06
C MET A 28 16.20 21.33 -26.58
N ASN A 29 16.71 20.49 -25.68
CA ASN A 29 18.08 20.58 -25.20
C ASN A 29 19.10 20.28 -26.33
N ILE A 30 18.86 19.24 -27.11
CA ILE A 30 19.70 18.90 -28.28
C ILE A 30 19.61 20.02 -29.32
N LEU A 31 18.41 20.53 -29.62
CA LEU A 31 18.23 21.64 -30.57
C LEU A 31 19.06 22.86 -30.16
N ASP A 32 18.94 23.30 -28.90
CA ASP A 32 19.65 24.47 -28.37
C ASP A 32 21.17 24.30 -28.50
N HIS A 33 21.69 23.14 -28.09
CA HIS A 33 23.12 22.87 -28.18
C HIS A 33 23.62 22.77 -29.62
N VAL A 34 22.89 22.12 -30.52
CA VAL A 34 23.25 22.04 -31.94
C VAL A 34 23.25 23.41 -32.58
N CYS A 35 22.24 24.25 -32.31
CA CYS A 35 22.19 25.61 -32.80
C CYS A 35 23.39 26.42 -32.33
N CYS A 36 23.69 26.39 -31.03
CA CYS A 36 24.82 27.11 -30.44
C CYS A 36 26.17 26.70 -31.07
N ILE A 37 26.38 25.40 -31.33
CA ILE A 37 27.63 24.92 -31.96
C ILE A 37 27.73 25.43 -33.40
N ILE A 38 26.65 25.34 -34.18
CA ILE A 38 26.64 25.80 -35.57
C ILE A 38 26.88 27.31 -35.66
N GLU A 39 26.25 28.12 -34.79
CA GLU A 39 26.44 29.57 -34.76
C GLU A 39 27.89 29.98 -34.47
N ASN A 40 28.61 29.16 -33.70
CA ASN A 40 30.00 29.36 -33.31
C ASN A 40 31.01 28.82 -34.34
N GLU A 41 30.76 27.65 -34.94
CA GLU A 41 31.73 26.97 -35.80
C GLU A 41 31.58 27.34 -37.29
N MET A 42 30.46 27.94 -37.70
CA MET A 42 30.16 28.17 -39.10
C MET A 42 30.96 29.32 -39.72
N LYS A 43 31.75 29.00 -40.74
CA LYS A 43 32.54 29.93 -41.55
C LYS A 43 31.76 30.35 -42.81
N PRO A 44 32.01 31.56 -43.37
CA PRO A 44 31.24 32.12 -44.49
C PRO A 44 31.22 31.29 -45.80
N ASN A 45 32.12 30.31 -45.97
CA ASN A 45 32.19 29.45 -47.16
C ASN A 45 31.81 27.98 -46.89
N GLN A 46 31.22 27.65 -45.75
CA GLN A 46 30.81 26.28 -45.42
C GLN A 46 29.30 26.07 -45.56
N GLU A 47 28.92 24.93 -46.11
CA GLU A 47 27.52 24.54 -46.25
C GLU A 47 26.95 24.06 -44.91
N PHE A 48 25.77 24.58 -44.54
CA PHE A 48 25.05 24.26 -43.30
C PHE A 48 24.94 22.75 -43.06
N LYS A 49 24.54 21.98 -44.09
CA LYS A 49 24.29 20.54 -43.98
C LYS A 49 25.55 19.75 -43.58
N ASN A 50 26.72 20.18 -44.03
CA ASN A 50 27.99 19.52 -43.73
C ASN A 50 28.41 19.76 -42.28
N ILE A 51 28.26 21.00 -41.78
CA ILE A 51 28.52 21.32 -40.37
C ILE A 51 27.50 20.61 -39.49
N TYR A 52 26.21 20.69 -39.82
CA TYR A 52 25.15 20.00 -39.08
C TYR A 52 25.42 18.50 -38.93
N GLN A 53 25.80 17.81 -40.02
CA GLN A 53 26.14 16.39 -39.96
C GLN A 53 27.36 16.09 -39.09
N ALA A 54 28.33 17.00 -39.01
CA ALA A 54 29.48 16.87 -38.13
C ALA A 54 29.09 17.14 -36.66
N THR A 55 28.28 18.16 -36.40
CA THR A 55 27.80 18.54 -35.07
C THR A 55 26.89 17.47 -34.47
N ILE A 56 25.89 16.99 -35.20
CA ILE A 56 24.90 16.03 -34.66
C ILE A 56 25.54 14.70 -34.27
N LYS A 57 26.60 14.26 -34.98
CA LYS A 57 27.37 13.04 -34.66
C LYS A 57 28.11 13.10 -33.32
N GLN A 58 28.30 14.29 -32.74
CA GLN A 58 28.95 14.43 -31.43
C GLN A 58 28.04 14.00 -30.27
N PHE A 59 26.71 13.96 -30.49
CA PHE A 59 25.73 13.68 -29.44
C PHE A 59 25.46 12.19 -29.21
N TYR A 60 25.90 11.30 -30.12
CA TYR A 60 25.61 9.87 -30.02
C TYR A 60 26.77 9.00 -30.49
N LYS A 61 26.84 7.77 -29.97
CA LYS A 61 27.85 6.78 -30.39
C LYS A 61 27.37 5.94 -31.57
N SER A 62 26.12 5.45 -31.49
CA SER A 62 25.49 4.65 -32.53
C SER A 62 24.31 5.39 -33.16
N GLU A 63 23.31 5.73 -32.35
CA GLU A 63 22.07 6.37 -32.79
C GLU A 63 21.62 7.45 -31.81
N LEU A 64 21.01 8.53 -32.32
CA LEU A 64 20.55 9.65 -31.47
C LEU A 64 19.47 9.21 -30.45
N LYS A 65 18.71 8.15 -30.76
CA LYS A 65 17.71 7.55 -29.88
C LYS A 65 18.30 7.03 -28.56
N GLU A 66 19.59 6.70 -28.51
CA GLU A 66 20.25 6.23 -27.28
C GLU A 66 20.06 7.20 -26.11
N ILE A 67 20.11 8.52 -26.36
CA ILE A 67 19.91 9.55 -25.33
C ILE A 67 18.49 9.51 -24.76
N GLU A 68 17.48 9.29 -25.62
CA GLU A 68 16.08 9.13 -25.21
C GLU A 68 15.93 7.87 -24.36
N ASP A 69 16.49 6.75 -24.81
CA ASP A 69 16.38 5.46 -24.11
C ASP A 69 17.10 5.48 -22.76
N GLU A 70 18.30 6.05 -22.67
CA GLU A 70 19.03 6.24 -21.41
C GLU A 70 18.26 7.12 -20.43
N THR A 71 17.74 8.26 -20.90
CA THR A 71 16.97 9.18 -20.07
C THR A 71 15.65 8.55 -19.62
N HIS A 72 14.95 7.87 -20.52
CA HIS A 72 13.73 7.14 -20.22
C HIS A 72 13.98 6.06 -19.17
N ASN A 73 15.07 5.29 -19.31
CA ASN A 73 15.49 4.31 -18.33
C ASN A 73 15.76 4.97 -16.98
N LEU A 74 16.54 6.05 -16.93
CA LEU A 74 16.82 6.77 -15.68
C LEU A 74 15.55 7.31 -15.01
N LEU A 75 14.63 7.93 -15.77
CA LEU A 75 13.38 8.47 -15.27
C LEU A 75 12.43 7.38 -14.79
N THR A 76 12.27 6.31 -15.57
CA THR A 76 11.39 5.19 -15.21
C THR A 76 11.93 4.42 -14.01
N PHE A 77 13.23 4.13 -13.94
CA PHE A 77 13.85 3.49 -12.78
C PHE A 77 13.76 4.39 -11.55
N LYS A 78 14.12 5.68 -11.64
CA LYS A 78 14.04 6.63 -10.51
C LYS A 78 12.63 6.74 -9.94
N ASN A 79 11.63 7.00 -10.78
CA ASN A 79 10.24 7.14 -10.34
C ASN A 79 9.73 5.83 -9.72
N TYR A 80 10.08 4.70 -10.32
CA TYR A 80 9.75 3.39 -9.80
C TYR A 80 10.39 3.11 -8.42
N TYR A 81 11.67 3.46 -8.23
CA TYR A 81 12.32 3.32 -6.92
C TYR A 81 11.73 4.27 -5.87
N ILE A 82 11.34 5.48 -6.26
CA ILE A 82 10.63 6.42 -5.39
C ILE A 82 9.28 5.82 -4.97
N MET A 83 8.48 5.30 -5.91
CA MET A 83 7.21 4.64 -5.59
C MET A 83 7.41 3.44 -4.64
N LYS A 84 8.42 2.60 -4.89
CA LYS A 84 8.81 1.49 -4.00
C LYS A 84 9.15 1.96 -2.59
N ARG A 85 9.93 3.04 -2.48
CA ARG A 85 10.32 3.61 -1.20
C ARG A 85 9.12 4.19 -0.46
N THR A 86 8.29 4.97 -1.14
CA THR A 86 7.07 5.55 -0.59
C THR A 86 6.09 4.47 -0.12
N LEU A 87 5.93 3.38 -0.88
CA LEU A 87 5.08 2.25 -0.48
C LEU A 87 5.56 1.61 0.84
N LYS A 88 6.87 1.40 0.99
CA LYS A 88 7.44 0.84 2.22
C LYS A 88 7.26 1.78 3.42
N ILE A 89 7.52 3.07 3.24
CA ILE A 89 7.37 4.07 4.30
C ILE A 89 5.91 4.18 4.72
N THR A 90 5.00 4.38 3.77
CA THR A 90 3.55 4.51 4.06
C THR A 90 2.97 3.23 4.67
N GLY A 91 3.40 2.06 4.20
CA GLY A 91 3.02 0.77 4.81
C GLY A 91 3.48 0.66 6.26
N PHE A 92 4.73 1.01 6.56
CA PHE A 92 5.24 0.97 7.93
C PHE A 92 4.53 2.00 8.83
N THR A 93 4.36 3.24 8.34
CA THR A 93 3.70 4.31 9.09
C THR A 93 2.24 3.98 9.39
N THR A 94 1.50 3.38 8.46
CA THR A 94 0.11 2.98 8.69
C THR A 94 -0.01 1.88 9.74
N ILE A 95 0.81 0.84 9.68
CA ILE A 95 0.85 -0.23 10.70
C ILE A 95 1.20 0.35 12.07
N PHE A 96 2.18 1.25 12.12
CA PHE A 96 2.59 1.91 13.36
C PHE A 96 1.45 2.75 13.96
N LEU A 97 0.75 3.54 13.16
CA LEU A 97 -0.41 4.31 13.61
C LEU A 97 -1.57 3.43 14.09
N ILE A 98 -1.85 2.31 13.41
CA ILE A 98 -2.88 1.35 13.84
C ILE A 98 -2.52 0.78 15.21
N MET A 99 -1.28 0.31 15.38
CA MET A 99 -0.81 -0.24 16.66
C MET A 99 -0.90 0.80 17.78
N LEU A 100 -0.44 2.03 17.53
CA LEU A 100 -0.51 3.12 18.49
C LEU A 100 -1.96 3.47 18.85
N GLY A 101 -2.86 3.50 17.87
CA GLY A 101 -4.30 3.72 18.10
C GLY A 101 -4.96 2.61 18.92
N VAL A 102 -4.60 1.33 18.68
CA VAL A 102 -5.07 0.19 19.48
C VAL A 102 -4.53 0.27 20.91
N THR A 103 -3.26 0.62 21.11
CA THR A 103 -2.67 0.82 22.45
C THR A 103 -3.37 1.96 23.20
N PHE A 104 -3.65 3.08 22.53
CA PHE A 104 -4.38 4.20 23.14
C PHE A 104 -5.77 3.76 23.59
N LYS A 105 -6.44 2.92 22.78
CA LYS A 105 -7.73 2.34 23.15
C LYS A 105 -7.63 1.41 24.35
N ALA A 106 -6.60 0.57 24.42
CA ALA A 106 -6.35 -0.31 25.55
C ALA A 106 -6.07 0.47 26.84
N MET A 107 -5.32 1.57 26.74
CA MET A 107 -5.01 2.48 27.85
C MET A 107 -6.13 3.49 28.17
N HIS A 108 -7.27 3.43 27.46
CA HIS A 108 -8.40 4.37 27.60
C HIS A 108 -8.04 5.85 27.36
N TRP A 109 -6.99 6.11 26.59
CA TRP A 109 -6.55 7.47 26.29
C TRP A 109 -7.46 8.14 25.24
N PRO A 110 -7.70 9.46 25.37
CA PRO A 110 -8.50 10.19 24.39
C PRO A 110 -7.81 10.19 23.01
N GLY A 111 -8.61 10.24 21.94
CA GLY A 111 -8.09 10.29 20.57
C GLY A 111 -7.82 8.95 19.89
N ALA A 112 -8.01 7.82 20.58
CA ALA A 112 -7.81 6.48 20.00
C ALA A 112 -8.63 6.23 18.72
N GLY A 113 -9.90 6.66 18.70
CA GLY A 113 -10.76 6.52 17.51
C GLY A 113 -10.24 7.27 16.29
N ILE A 114 -9.77 8.50 16.49
CA ILE A 114 -9.26 9.37 15.41
C ILE A 114 -7.99 8.77 14.79
N LEU A 115 -7.06 8.29 15.63
CA LEU A 115 -5.83 7.63 15.16
C LEU A 115 -6.14 6.41 14.29
N ILE A 116 -7.08 5.57 14.73
CA ILE A 116 -7.45 4.37 14.00
C ILE A 116 -8.13 4.73 12.66
N VAL A 117 -9.08 5.67 12.66
CA VAL A 117 -9.75 6.11 11.41
C VAL A 117 -8.75 6.74 10.44
N LEU A 118 -7.87 7.62 10.91
CA LEU A 118 -6.85 8.26 10.07
C LEU A 118 -5.92 7.23 9.43
N SER A 119 -5.53 6.22 10.20
CA SER A 119 -4.67 5.14 9.71
C SER A 119 -5.36 4.30 8.63
N LEU A 120 -6.66 4.02 8.78
CA LEU A 120 -7.45 3.28 7.79
C LEU A 120 -7.64 4.08 6.50
N ILE A 121 -7.93 5.37 6.61
CA ILE A 121 -8.04 6.28 5.46
C ILE A 121 -6.70 6.30 4.70
N SER A 122 -5.58 6.46 5.42
CA SER A 122 -4.24 6.47 4.83
C SER A 122 -3.89 5.14 4.15
N PHE A 123 -4.25 4.02 4.78
CA PHE A 123 -4.06 2.68 4.20
C PHE A 123 -4.89 2.50 2.91
N SER A 124 -6.16 2.91 2.93
CA SER A 124 -7.04 2.74 1.78
C SER A 124 -6.70 3.65 0.60
N LEU A 125 -6.39 4.93 0.83
CA LEU A 125 -6.19 5.91 -0.24
C LEU A 125 -4.76 5.95 -0.77
N ILE A 126 -3.76 5.57 0.03
CA ILE A 126 -2.34 5.70 -0.35
C ILE A 126 -1.75 4.31 -0.59
N PHE A 127 -1.85 3.42 0.39
CA PHE A 127 -1.13 2.14 0.34
C PHE A 127 -1.71 1.19 -0.71
N ILE A 128 -3.03 0.98 -0.72
CA ILE A 128 -3.70 0.08 -1.67
C ILE A 128 -3.42 0.46 -3.14
N PRO A 129 -3.71 1.69 -3.62
CA PRO A 129 -3.49 2.04 -5.03
C PRO A 129 -2.02 1.99 -5.42
N LEU A 130 -1.12 2.43 -4.54
CA LEU A 130 0.32 2.40 -4.83
C LEU A 130 0.85 0.96 -4.90
N ASN A 131 0.32 0.06 -4.06
CA ASN A 131 0.66 -1.36 -4.07
C ASN A 131 0.22 -2.03 -5.39
N ILE A 132 -1.01 -1.72 -5.84
CA ILE A 132 -1.57 -2.22 -7.11
C ILE A 132 -0.70 -1.76 -8.28
N LEU A 133 -0.47 -0.46 -8.43
CA LEU A 133 0.31 0.11 -9.55
C LEU A 133 1.70 -0.51 -9.66
N LEU A 134 2.38 -0.68 -8.51
CA LEU A 134 3.71 -1.22 -8.47
C LEU A 134 3.73 -2.73 -8.80
N LYS A 135 2.75 -3.48 -8.29
CA LYS A 135 2.67 -4.93 -8.51
C LYS A 135 2.32 -5.30 -9.95
N PHE A 136 1.44 -4.52 -10.59
CA PHE A 136 1.13 -4.70 -12.01
C PHE A 136 2.36 -4.51 -12.91
N LYS A 137 3.31 -3.67 -12.48
CA LYS A 137 4.58 -3.45 -13.18
C LYS A 137 5.65 -4.52 -12.88
N ASP A 138 5.65 -5.10 -11.67
CA ASP A 138 6.71 -6.01 -11.20
C ASP A 138 6.49 -7.49 -11.46
N ASP A 139 5.27 -7.96 -11.28
CA ASP A 139 5.02 -9.41 -11.31
C ASP A 139 4.57 -9.81 -12.71
N GLU A 140 5.36 -10.57 -13.46
CA GLU A 140 4.90 -11.09 -14.76
C GLU A 140 3.86 -12.21 -14.60
N GLU A 141 3.90 -12.93 -13.47
CA GLU A 141 3.00 -14.04 -13.22
C GLU A 141 1.64 -13.63 -12.63
N ILE A 142 0.58 -13.99 -13.35
CA ILE A 142 -0.82 -13.76 -12.95
C ILE A 142 -1.13 -14.41 -11.58
N GLY A 143 -0.57 -15.58 -11.28
CA GLY A 143 -0.80 -16.29 -10.01
C GLY A 143 -0.38 -15.48 -8.78
N ASN A 144 0.79 -14.84 -8.82
CA ASN A 144 1.27 -14.01 -7.71
C ASN A 144 0.43 -12.73 -7.54
N ARG A 145 -0.02 -12.13 -8.66
CA ARG A 145 -0.93 -10.98 -8.64
C ARG A 145 -2.26 -11.35 -7.98
N VAL A 146 -2.84 -12.50 -8.32
CA VAL A 146 -4.09 -12.99 -7.72
C VAL A 146 -3.94 -13.20 -6.22
N ILE A 147 -2.87 -13.87 -5.78
CA ILE A 147 -2.59 -14.04 -4.34
C ILE A 147 -2.52 -12.69 -3.63
N MET A 148 -1.80 -11.72 -4.20
CA MET A 148 -1.64 -10.41 -3.58
C MET A 148 -2.97 -9.66 -3.46
N ILE A 149 -3.76 -9.59 -4.54
CA ILE A 149 -5.04 -8.87 -4.54
C ILE A 149 -6.01 -9.54 -3.56
N LEU A 150 -6.11 -10.88 -3.60
CA LEU A 150 -6.98 -11.64 -2.70
C LEU A 150 -6.53 -11.50 -1.24
N GLY A 151 -5.22 -11.53 -0.98
CA GLY A 151 -4.65 -11.30 0.34
C GLY A 151 -4.91 -9.90 0.87
N LEU A 152 -4.80 -8.88 0.01
CA LEU A 152 -5.09 -7.49 0.37
C LEU A 152 -6.57 -7.31 0.71
N LEU A 153 -7.47 -7.88 -0.10
CA LEU A 153 -8.92 -7.78 0.10
C LEU A 153 -9.34 -8.49 1.40
N THR A 154 -8.85 -9.70 1.63
CA THR A 154 -9.17 -10.48 2.84
C THR A 154 -8.58 -9.85 4.09
N ALA A 155 -7.35 -9.34 4.04
CA ALA A 155 -6.74 -8.60 5.14
C ALA A 155 -7.53 -7.32 5.47
N ALA A 156 -7.95 -6.55 4.45
CA ALA A 156 -8.77 -5.35 4.64
C ALA A 156 -10.14 -5.68 5.26
N ALA A 157 -10.81 -6.72 4.78
CA ALA A 157 -12.08 -7.17 5.36
C ALA A 157 -11.92 -7.60 6.83
N CYS A 158 -10.83 -8.31 7.15
CA CYS A 158 -10.53 -8.74 8.51
C CYS A 158 -10.23 -7.55 9.44
N THR A 159 -9.43 -6.57 8.99
CA THR A 159 -9.12 -5.38 9.79
C THR A 159 -10.36 -4.53 10.04
N ILE A 160 -11.27 -4.42 9.06
CA ILE A 160 -12.58 -3.77 9.24
C ILE A 160 -13.43 -4.53 10.27
N GLY A 161 -13.47 -5.86 10.21
CA GLY A 161 -14.19 -6.66 11.21
C GLY A 161 -13.68 -6.41 12.64
N VAL A 162 -12.36 -6.48 12.83
CA VAL A 162 -11.72 -6.18 14.12
C VAL A 162 -12.00 -4.75 14.57
N LEU A 163 -11.98 -3.78 13.66
CA LEU A 163 -12.31 -2.39 13.96
C LEU A 163 -13.72 -2.25 14.53
N PHE A 164 -14.71 -2.89 13.90
CA PHE A 164 -16.10 -2.85 14.38
C PHE A 164 -16.22 -3.43 15.78
N LYS A 165 -15.49 -4.53 16.04
CA LYS A 165 -15.43 -5.15 17.37
C LYS A 165 -14.79 -4.21 18.39
N LEU A 166 -13.70 -3.54 18.02
CA LEU A 166 -13.08 -2.53 18.86
C LEU A 166 -14.05 -1.38 19.15
N MET A 167 -14.70 -0.82 18.12
CA MET A 167 -15.62 0.32 18.25
C MET A 167 -16.98 -0.04 18.84
N HIS A 168 -17.22 -1.31 19.20
CA HIS A 168 -18.49 -1.80 19.73
C HIS A 168 -19.67 -1.48 18.79
N TRP A 169 -19.39 -1.44 17.49
CA TRP A 169 -20.39 -1.16 16.48
C TRP A 169 -21.27 -2.39 16.24
N PRO A 170 -22.54 -2.20 15.87
CA PRO A 170 -23.42 -3.30 15.54
C PRO A 170 -22.84 -4.11 14.37
N TYR A 171 -23.21 -5.39 14.28
CA TYR A 171 -22.73 -6.34 13.25
C TYR A 171 -21.25 -6.75 13.33
N ALA A 172 -20.48 -6.31 14.34
CA ALA A 172 -19.07 -6.67 14.49
C ALA A 172 -18.78 -8.18 14.41
N ASN A 173 -19.58 -9.00 15.11
CA ASN A 173 -19.38 -10.46 15.12
C ASN A 173 -19.65 -11.08 13.75
N ILE A 174 -20.65 -10.59 13.02
CA ILE A 174 -21.04 -11.10 11.69
C ILE A 174 -19.94 -10.79 10.68
N ILE A 175 -19.44 -9.54 10.65
CA ILE A 175 -18.39 -9.12 9.72
C ILE A 175 -17.06 -9.83 10.02
N THR A 176 -16.70 -9.95 11.31
CA THR A 176 -15.46 -10.64 11.70
C THR A 176 -15.53 -12.14 11.39
N PHE A 177 -16.66 -12.80 11.65
CA PHE A 177 -16.83 -14.21 11.30
C PHE A 177 -16.83 -14.43 9.78
N SER A 178 -17.57 -13.59 9.03
CA SER A 178 -17.64 -13.67 7.56
C SER A 178 -16.27 -13.48 6.91
N SER A 179 -15.49 -12.49 7.35
CA SER A 179 -14.16 -12.23 6.79
C SER A 179 -13.17 -13.37 7.11
N LEU A 180 -13.23 -13.93 8.32
CA LEU A 180 -12.42 -15.08 8.71
C LEU A 180 -12.79 -16.34 7.90
N LEU A 181 -14.08 -16.56 7.63
CA LEU A 181 -14.57 -17.68 6.83
C LEU A 181 -14.08 -17.58 5.38
N VAL A 182 -14.13 -16.39 4.78
CA VAL A 182 -13.56 -16.12 3.45
C VAL A 182 -12.04 -16.36 3.44
N PHE A 183 -11.33 -15.91 4.48
CA PHE A 183 -9.89 -16.14 4.59
C PHE A 183 -9.54 -17.63 4.63
N MET A 184 -10.26 -18.42 5.45
CA MET A 184 -10.04 -19.86 5.58
C MET A 184 -10.40 -20.65 4.32
N LEU A 185 -11.56 -20.37 3.71
CA LEU A 185 -12.08 -21.20 2.61
C LEU A 185 -11.57 -20.78 1.23
N ILE A 186 -11.20 -19.51 1.05
CA ILE A 186 -10.84 -18.97 -0.28
C ILE A 186 -9.36 -18.64 -0.33
N PHE A 187 -8.86 -17.81 0.59
CA PHE A 187 -7.47 -17.34 0.51
C PHE A 187 -6.45 -18.45 0.75
N ILE A 188 -6.59 -19.24 1.82
CA ILE A 188 -5.62 -20.30 2.15
C ILE A 188 -5.52 -21.35 1.03
N PRO A 189 -6.61 -21.92 0.48
CA PRO A 189 -6.52 -22.91 -0.59
C PRO A 189 -5.92 -22.32 -1.88
N VAL A 190 -6.31 -21.11 -2.26
CA VAL A 190 -5.77 -20.44 -3.46
C VAL A 190 -4.28 -20.17 -3.32
N TYR A 191 -3.84 -19.67 -2.15
CA TYR A 191 -2.43 -19.46 -1.84
C TYR A 191 -1.64 -20.78 -1.93
N PHE A 192 -2.18 -21.85 -1.32
CA PHE A 192 -1.52 -23.15 -1.32
C PHE A 192 -1.33 -23.69 -2.74
N ILE A 193 -2.39 -23.74 -3.54
CA ILE A 193 -2.36 -24.32 -4.90
C ILE A 193 -1.35 -23.59 -5.79
N ILE A 194 -1.36 -22.26 -5.78
CA ILE A 194 -0.49 -21.45 -6.64
C ILE A 194 0.98 -21.59 -6.19
N LYS A 195 1.25 -21.56 -4.88
CA LYS A 195 2.63 -21.60 -4.35
C LYS A 195 3.23 -23.01 -4.34
N TYR A 196 2.41 -24.04 -4.16
CA TYR A 196 2.84 -25.44 -4.20
C TYR A 196 3.26 -25.91 -5.60
N ARG A 197 2.69 -25.31 -6.65
CA ARG A 197 3.06 -25.61 -8.04
C ARG A 197 4.53 -25.30 -8.34
N LYS A 198 5.15 -24.37 -7.61
CA LYS A 198 6.56 -24.00 -7.77
C LYS A 198 7.47 -24.85 -6.87
N PRO A 199 8.36 -25.69 -7.42
CA PRO A 199 9.17 -26.64 -6.64
C PRO A 199 10.07 -25.95 -5.61
N GLU A 200 10.64 -24.81 -5.97
CA GLU A 200 11.48 -23.96 -5.11
C GLU A 200 10.76 -23.41 -3.87
N SER A 201 9.42 -23.31 -3.91
CA SER A 201 8.65 -22.65 -2.85
C SER A 201 7.65 -23.55 -2.13
N ARG A 202 7.67 -24.86 -2.40
CA ARG A 202 6.78 -25.84 -1.75
C ARG A 202 6.91 -25.84 -0.23
N PHE A 203 8.13 -25.81 0.27
CA PHE A 203 8.39 -25.78 1.71
C PHE A 203 7.83 -24.51 2.35
N ASN A 204 8.09 -23.34 1.75
CA ASN A 204 7.55 -22.07 2.22
C ASN A 204 6.01 -22.04 2.15
N ALA A 205 5.41 -22.62 1.09
CA ALA A 205 3.96 -22.72 0.97
C ALA A 205 3.35 -23.48 2.15
N ILE A 206 3.90 -24.67 2.47
CA ILE A 206 3.43 -25.50 3.58
C ILE A 206 3.52 -24.72 4.89
N ILE A 207 4.70 -24.18 5.23
CA ILE A 207 4.90 -23.43 6.48
C ILE A 207 3.94 -22.25 6.60
N HIS A 208 3.83 -21.42 5.56
CA HIS A 208 2.97 -20.24 5.60
C HIS A 208 1.50 -20.63 5.75
N THR A 209 1.04 -21.67 5.06
CA THR A 209 -0.34 -22.15 5.25
C THR A 209 -0.61 -22.71 6.63
N THR A 210 0.34 -23.44 7.23
CA THR A 210 0.21 -23.92 8.60
C THR A 210 0.08 -22.76 9.59
N PHE A 211 0.91 -21.72 9.47
CA PHE A 211 0.80 -20.52 10.32
C PHE A 211 -0.52 -19.77 10.09
N MET A 212 -0.99 -19.65 8.85
CA MET A 212 -2.27 -19.00 8.54
C MET A 212 -3.46 -19.74 9.16
N VAL A 213 -3.50 -21.07 9.07
CA VAL A 213 -4.55 -21.89 9.70
C VAL A 213 -4.51 -21.75 11.22
N GLY A 214 -3.32 -21.80 11.83
CA GLY A 214 -3.16 -21.60 13.27
C GLY A 214 -3.64 -20.22 13.73
N ALA A 215 -3.25 -19.16 13.03
CA ALA A 215 -3.66 -17.80 13.33
C ALA A 215 -5.18 -17.59 13.17
N ALA A 216 -5.77 -18.11 12.09
CA ALA A 216 -7.21 -18.00 11.87
C ALA A 216 -8.02 -18.83 12.89
N GLY A 217 -7.53 -20.01 13.29
CA GLY A 217 -8.13 -20.78 14.39
C GLY A 217 -8.08 -20.04 15.74
N MET A 218 -6.97 -19.36 16.04
CA MET A 218 -6.86 -18.53 17.25
C MET A 218 -7.80 -17.33 17.22
N LEU A 219 -7.87 -16.62 16.08
CA LEU A 219 -8.80 -15.50 15.90
C LEU A 219 -10.26 -15.97 16.01
N PHE A 220 -10.60 -17.14 15.47
CA PHE A 220 -11.92 -17.73 15.63
C PHE A 220 -12.28 -17.99 17.10
N ALA A 221 -11.36 -18.59 17.86
CA ALA A 221 -11.57 -18.83 19.29
C ALA A 221 -11.81 -17.53 20.08
N LEU A 222 -11.08 -16.46 19.75
CA LEU A 222 -11.27 -15.13 20.35
C LEU A 222 -12.62 -14.47 20.00
N ILE A 223 -13.27 -14.87 18.91
CA ILE A 223 -14.61 -14.37 18.58
C ILE A 223 -15.65 -14.92 19.56
N ASN A 224 -15.56 -16.20 19.92
CA ASN A 224 -16.52 -16.88 20.77
C ASN A 224 -16.24 -16.76 22.28
N LEU A 225 -15.08 -16.21 22.68
CA LEU A 225 -14.76 -15.92 24.08
C LEU A 225 -15.49 -14.70 24.68
N GLY A 226 -16.46 -14.13 23.95
CA GLY A 226 -17.29 -13.03 24.43
C GLY A 226 -18.13 -13.45 25.65
N TYR A 227 -17.88 -12.79 26.79
CA TYR A 227 -18.57 -12.89 28.07
C TYR A 227 -20.06 -13.29 27.97
N ASP A 228 -20.39 -14.47 28.50
CA ASP A 228 -21.76 -14.96 28.61
C ASP A 228 -22.54 -14.10 29.62
N LYS A 229 -23.39 -13.21 29.12
CA LYS A 229 -24.27 -12.36 29.93
C LYS A 229 -25.30 -13.19 30.72
N ASN A 230 -25.51 -14.46 30.36
CA ASN A 230 -26.47 -15.35 31.01
C ASN A 230 -25.86 -16.17 32.15
N ASN A 231 -24.53 -16.11 32.35
CA ASN A 231 -23.87 -16.82 33.43
C ASN A 231 -22.86 -15.89 34.14
N PRO A 232 -23.36 -14.93 34.96
CA PRO A 232 -22.49 -14.03 35.68
C PRO A 232 -21.54 -14.83 36.59
N PRO A 233 -20.27 -14.40 36.76
CA PRO A 233 -19.31 -15.12 37.60
C PRO A 233 -19.91 -15.33 38.99
N GLN A 234 -19.72 -16.52 39.59
CA GLN A 234 -20.30 -16.87 40.89
C GLN A 234 -20.09 -15.78 41.97
N THR A 235 -19.03 -14.99 41.84
CA THR A 235 -18.72 -13.81 42.66
C THR A 235 -19.85 -12.76 42.69
N SER A 236 -20.45 -12.40 41.55
CA SER A 236 -21.53 -11.40 41.53
C SER A 236 -22.86 -11.96 42.03
N LYS A 237 -23.08 -13.28 41.88
CA LYS A 237 -24.23 -13.98 42.48
C LYS A 237 -24.10 -14.08 44.01
N LYS A 238 -22.88 -14.33 44.52
CA LYS A 238 -22.60 -14.29 45.96
C LYS A 238 -22.73 -12.88 46.54
N LEU A 239 -22.21 -11.85 45.86
CA LEU A 239 -22.32 -10.46 46.32
C LEU A 239 -23.77 -9.97 46.40
N SER A 240 -24.61 -10.37 45.43
CA SER A 240 -26.03 -10.02 45.43
C SER A 240 -26.81 -10.78 46.52
N ILE A 241 -26.51 -12.05 46.76
CA ILE A 241 -27.12 -12.83 47.86
C ILE A 241 -26.67 -12.29 49.23
N GLU A 242 -25.42 -11.90 49.39
CA GLU A 242 -24.89 -11.34 50.64
C GLU A 242 -25.48 -9.97 50.95
N ASN A 243 -25.57 -9.08 49.94
CA ASN A 243 -26.24 -7.77 50.08
C ASN A 243 -27.74 -7.89 50.36
N GLN A 244 -28.41 -8.91 49.81
CA GLN A 244 -29.83 -9.14 50.07
C GLN A 244 -30.06 -9.70 51.47
N ASN A 245 -29.14 -10.52 51.98
CA ASN A 245 -29.18 -11.03 53.36
C ASN A 245 -28.83 -9.97 54.41
N THR A 246 -27.95 -9.00 54.10
CA THR A 246 -27.66 -7.87 55.00
C THR A 246 -28.83 -6.89 55.07
N LEU A 247 -29.45 -6.52 53.95
CA LEU A 247 -30.66 -5.69 53.94
C LEU A 247 -31.84 -6.35 54.68
N SER A 248 -31.99 -7.67 54.56
CA SER A 248 -33.03 -8.41 55.28
C SER A 248 -32.78 -8.45 56.79
N ARG A 249 -31.52 -8.46 57.23
CA ARG A 249 -31.14 -8.41 58.65
C ARG A 249 -31.29 -7.03 59.30
N GLU A 250 -31.22 -5.95 58.54
CA GLU A 250 -31.40 -4.58 59.07
C GLU A 250 -32.87 -4.14 59.15
N SER A 251 -33.77 -4.81 58.42
CA SER A 251 -35.20 -4.48 58.37
C SER A 251 -36.06 -4.75 59.62
N PRO A 252 -35.73 -5.65 60.58
CA PRO A 252 -36.62 -5.91 61.72
C PRO A 252 -36.48 -4.92 62.90
N ILE A 253 -35.53 -3.97 62.88
CA ILE A 253 -35.20 -3.16 64.08
C ILE A 253 -36.01 -1.85 64.18
N LYS A 254 -36.72 -1.42 63.14
CA LYS A 254 -37.42 -0.11 63.12
C LYS A 254 -38.88 -0.09 63.59
N LEU A 255 -39.38 -1.11 64.30
CA LEU A 255 -40.79 -1.18 64.72
C LEU A 255 -41.06 -1.16 66.24
N ILE A 256 -40.09 -0.85 67.10
CA ILE A 256 -40.29 -0.89 68.57
C ILE A 256 -40.00 0.45 69.32
N THR A 257 -39.68 1.55 68.64
CA THR A 257 -39.47 2.84 69.33
C THR A 257 -40.40 3.94 68.82
N GLU A 258 -41.70 3.74 69.00
CA GLU A 258 -42.65 4.85 69.11
C GLU A 258 -43.88 4.39 69.90
N LYS A 259 -43.80 4.52 71.23
CA LYS A 259 -44.98 4.57 72.10
C LYS A 259 -44.64 5.33 73.38
#